data_AF-A0A959UE48-F1
#
_entry.id   AF-A0A959UE48-F1
#
_cell.length_a   1.000
_cell.length_b   1.000
_cell.length_c   1.000
_cell.angle_alpha   90.00
_cell.angle_beta   90.00
_cell.angle_gamma   90.00
#
_symmetry.space_group_name_H-M   'P 1'
#
loop_
_entity.id
_entity.type
_entity.pdbx_description
1 polymer ?
#
loop_
_entity_poly.entity_id
_entity_poly.type
_entity_poly.pdbx_seq_one_letter_code
_entity_poly.pdbx_strand_id
1 'polypeptide(L)'
;MKESTENLKLIEEMIASAKGNIKEGSVFYLIWGWLVLIAAMLNYVLLNVVTTPYHWLPWAILMPLGGIISMIVGNRKKSKQNVKTYVDRAMGFLWGGFGATLLAVLVAMPKIGPTVAYPMMIFLYGLGTFVSGGILNFKPLKLGGIACWFIGSVAVYVEFSNQLLLLALAIVVSYLIPGHLLAAKKEN
;
A
#
# COMPACT_ATOMS: atom_id res chain seq x y z
N MET A 1 1.38 -45.04 -12.29
CA MET A 1 0.80 -44.62 -10.99
C MET A 1 1.62 -43.57 -10.23
N LYS A 2 2.96 -43.56 -10.27
CA LYS A 2 3.79 -42.50 -9.62
C LYS A 2 3.67 -41.11 -10.29
N GLU A 3 3.54 -41.07 -11.62
CA GLU A 3 3.48 -39.82 -12.40
C GLU A 3 2.23 -38.97 -12.07
N SER A 4 1.08 -39.60 -11.83
CA SER A 4 -0.16 -38.89 -11.48
C SER A 4 -0.08 -38.25 -10.09
N THR A 5 0.63 -38.89 -9.16
CA THR A 5 0.82 -38.37 -7.78
C THR A 5 1.82 -37.23 -7.75
N GLU A 6 2.85 -37.25 -8.60
CA GLU A 6 3.78 -36.13 -8.77
C GLU A 6 3.10 -34.92 -9.40
N ASN A 7 2.28 -35.11 -10.45
CA ASN A 7 1.51 -34.01 -11.05
C ASN A 7 0.49 -33.42 -10.07
N LEU A 8 -0.21 -34.25 -9.28
CA LEU A 8 -1.11 -33.79 -8.22
C LEU A 8 -0.36 -33.03 -7.12
N LYS A 9 0.80 -33.53 -6.67
CA LYS A 9 1.66 -32.82 -5.71
C LYS A 9 2.17 -31.49 -6.25
N LEU A 10 2.55 -31.44 -7.52
CA LEU A 10 3.05 -30.23 -8.16
C LEU A 10 1.91 -29.20 -8.33
N ILE A 11 0.69 -29.65 -8.66
CA ILE A 11 -0.51 -28.81 -8.65
C ILE A 11 -0.83 -28.31 -7.24
N GLU A 12 -0.78 -29.18 -6.22
CA GLU A 12 -0.96 -28.78 -4.81
C GLU A 12 0.10 -27.78 -4.35
N GLU A 13 1.38 -27.98 -4.70
CA GLU A 13 2.45 -27.04 -4.42
C GLU A 13 2.25 -25.71 -5.16
N MET A 14 1.83 -25.72 -6.43
CA MET A 14 1.53 -24.51 -7.18
C MET A 14 0.33 -23.75 -6.56
N ILE A 15 -0.71 -24.47 -6.15
CA ILE A 15 -1.89 -23.89 -5.48
C ILE A 15 -1.51 -23.37 -4.08
N ALA A 16 -0.73 -24.13 -3.31
CA ALA A 16 -0.28 -23.76 -1.97
C ALA A 16 0.70 -22.57 -2.01
N SER A 17 1.60 -22.52 -2.99
CA SER A 17 2.53 -21.41 -3.21
C SER A 17 1.79 -20.15 -3.67
N ALA A 18 0.78 -20.29 -4.54
CA ALA A 18 -0.12 -19.19 -4.88
C ALA A 18 -0.90 -18.69 -3.65
N LYS A 19 -1.42 -19.58 -2.80
CA LYS A 19 -2.14 -19.22 -1.56
C LYS A 19 -1.22 -18.56 -0.49
N GLY A 20 0.02 -19.02 -0.37
CA GLY A 20 1.02 -18.51 0.58
C GLY A 20 1.44 -17.06 0.30
N ASN A 21 1.76 -16.75 -0.96
CA ASN A 21 2.19 -15.41 -1.36
C ASN A 21 1.06 -14.35 -1.22
N ILE A 22 -0.20 -14.77 -1.36
CA ILE A 22 -1.39 -13.90 -1.22
C ILE A 22 -1.61 -13.48 0.25
N LYS A 23 -1.44 -14.41 1.20
CA LYS A 23 -1.60 -14.14 2.66
C LYS A 23 -0.60 -13.09 3.14
N GLU A 24 0.63 -13.14 2.63
CA GLU A 24 1.73 -12.31 3.12
C GLU A 24 1.72 -10.89 2.57
N GLY A 25 1.21 -10.67 1.35
CA GLY A 25 1.03 -9.32 0.81
C GLY A 25 -0.02 -8.51 1.58
N SER A 26 -1.12 -9.16 1.98
CA SER A 26 -2.28 -8.50 2.63
C SER A 26 -1.92 -7.77 3.93
N VAL A 27 -1.00 -8.32 4.73
CA VAL A 27 -0.58 -7.75 6.01
C VAL A 27 0.12 -6.41 5.81
N PHE A 28 0.96 -6.28 4.78
CA PHE A 28 1.63 -5.01 4.48
C PHE A 28 0.62 -3.95 4.02
N TYR A 29 -0.36 -4.29 3.18
CA TYR A 29 -1.42 -3.36 2.79
C TYR A 29 -2.26 -2.89 3.97
N LEU A 30 -2.62 -3.80 4.89
CA LEU A 30 -3.41 -3.45 6.07
C LEU A 30 -2.63 -2.55 7.05
N ILE A 31 -1.35 -2.87 7.32
CA ILE A 31 -0.50 -2.05 8.19
C ILE A 31 -0.33 -0.64 7.62
N TRP A 32 0.08 -0.54 6.35
CA TRP A 32 0.28 0.76 5.69
C TRP A 32 -1.04 1.52 5.55
N GLY A 33 -2.14 0.83 5.24
CA GLY A 33 -3.45 1.44 5.13
C GLY A 33 -3.91 2.09 6.44
N TRP A 34 -3.84 1.36 7.55
CA TRP A 34 -4.23 1.89 8.87
C TRP A 34 -3.31 3.01 9.34
N LEU A 35 -2.00 2.89 9.12
CA LEU A 35 -1.04 3.95 9.48
C LEU A 35 -1.32 5.25 8.73
N VAL A 36 -1.50 5.19 7.42
CA VAL A 36 -1.76 6.38 6.60
C VAL A 36 -3.13 6.98 6.93
N LEU A 37 -4.14 6.14 7.19
CA LEU A 37 -5.47 6.61 7.59
C LEU A 37 -5.41 7.37 8.93
N ILE A 38 -4.73 6.81 9.93
CA ILE A 38 -4.55 7.47 11.24
C ILE A 38 -3.73 8.76 11.08
N ALA A 39 -2.66 8.73 10.27
CA ALA A 39 -1.83 9.90 10.00
C ALA A 39 -2.62 11.03 9.34
N ALA A 40 -3.42 10.70 8.32
CA ALA A 40 -4.25 11.66 7.61
C ALA A 40 -5.34 12.25 8.52
N MET A 41 -6.02 11.43 9.33
CA MET A 41 -7.01 11.93 10.29
C MET A 41 -6.39 12.83 11.36
N LEU A 42 -5.26 12.42 11.96
CA LEU A 42 -4.57 13.26 12.95
C LEU A 42 -4.09 14.57 12.34
N ASN A 43 -3.52 14.53 11.13
CA ASN A 43 -3.10 15.74 10.43
C ASN A 43 -4.30 16.66 10.15
N TYR A 44 -5.45 16.11 9.72
CA TYR A 44 -6.66 16.89 9.47
C TYR A 44 -7.19 17.57 10.75
N VAL A 45 -7.22 16.84 11.87
CA VAL A 45 -7.63 17.39 13.18
C VAL A 45 -6.67 18.47 13.66
N LEU A 46 -5.35 18.24 13.56
CA LEU A 46 -4.34 19.24 13.97
C LEU A 46 -4.42 20.51 13.11
N LEU A 47 -4.75 20.37 11.82
CA LEU A 47 -4.84 21.47 10.88
C LEU A 47 -6.11 22.33 11.11
N ASN A 48 -7.27 21.71 11.31
CA ASN A 48 -8.54 22.45 11.41
C ASN A 48 -8.93 22.84 12.85
N VAL A 49 -8.54 22.07 13.87
CA VAL A 49 -9.00 22.29 15.25
C VAL A 49 -7.96 23.04 16.08
N VAL A 50 -6.68 22.75 15.88
CA VAL A 50 -5.60 23.27 16.74
C VAL A 50 -4.83 24.39 16.05
N THR A 51 -4.92 24.56 14.72
CA THR A 51 -4.19 25.58 13.93
C THR A 51 -2.70 25.64 14.30
N THR A 52 -2.10 24.49 14.60
CA THR A 52 -0.70 24.42 15.02
C THR A 52 0.21 24.32 13.79
N PRO A 53 1.39 24.97 13.80
CA PRO A 53 2.39 24.83 12.73
C PRO A 53 3.00 23.41 12.65
N TYR A 54 2.65 22.52 13.58
CA TYR A 54 3.14 21.14 13.67
C TYR A 54 2.24 20.10 13.02
N HIS A 55 1.40 20.48 12.06
CA HIS A 55 0.50 19.55 11.35
C HIS A 55 1.24 18.41 10.60
N TRP A 56 2.55 18.53 10.36
CA TRP A 56 3.41 17.50 9.78
C TRP A 56 3.89 16.42 10.78
N LEU A 57 3.71 16.63 12.09
CA LEU A 57 4.17 15.71 13.15
C LEU A 57 3.62 14.28 13.01
N PRO A 58 2.32 14.07 12.68
CA PRO A 58 1.78 12.73 12.49
C PRO A 58 2.50 11.96 11.39
N TRP A 59 2.85 12.62 10.28
CA TRP A 59 3.61 12.02 9.19
C TRP A 59 5.05 11.70 9.61
N ALA A 60 5.71 12.60 10.35
CA ALA A 60 7.08 12.40 10.83
C ALA A 60 7.21 11.24 11.84
N ILE A 61 6.15 10.92 12.58
CA ILE A 61 6.17 9.85 13.60
C ILE A 61 5.66 8.52 13.01
N LEU A 62 4.54 8.54 12.27
CA LEU A 62 3.89 7.32 11.79
C LEU A 62 4.63 6.68 10.62
N MET A 63 5.31 7.46 9.76
CA MET A 63 6.06 6.91 8.62
C MET A 63 7.30 6.10 9.08
N PRO A 64 8.16 6.59 9.99
CA PRO A 64 9.24 5.77 10.55
C PRO A 64 8.73 4.55 11.32
N LEU A 65 7.64 4.70 12.10
CA LEU A 65 7.01 3.57 12.79
C LEU A 65 6.55 2.49 11.81
N GLY A 66 5.91 2.88 10.70
CA GLY A 66 5.52 1.97 9.62
C GLY A 66 6.70 1.26 8.96
N GLY A 67 7.80 1.99 8.75
CA GLY A 67 9.06 1.43 8.27
C GLY A 67 9.64 0.38 9.21
N ILE A 68 9.70 0.66 10.52
CA ILE A 68 10.20 -0.26 11.55
C ILE A 68 9.32 -1.51 11.62
N ILE A 69 7.98 -1.35 11.69
CA ILE A 69 7.03 -2.46 11.73
C ILE A 69 7.18 -3.32 10.46
N SER A 70 7.25 -2.69 9.29
CA SER A 70 7.43 -3.40 8.00
C SER A 70 8.77 -4.15 7.95
N MET A 71 9.84 -3.58 8.50
CA MET A 71 11.15 -4.23 8.58
C MET A 71 11.12 -5.43 9.53
N ILE A 72 10.46 -5.32 10.69
CA ILE A 72 10.31 -6.44 11.64
C ILE A 72 9.50 -7.57 11.01
N VAL A 73 8.36 -7.26 10.40
CA VAL A 73 7.50 -8.25 9.71
C VAL A 73 8.25 -8.88 8.54
N GLY A 74 8.98 -8.08 7.75
CA GLY A 74 9.82 -8.53 6.64
C GLY A 74 10.97 -9.45 7.09
N ASN A 75 11.66 -9.13 8.19
CA ASN A 75 12.76 -9.94 8.71
C ASN A 75 12.26 -11.28 9.29
N ARG A 76 11.11 -11.29 9.97
CA ARG A 76 10.47 -12.54 10.41
C ARG A 76 10.06 -13.42 9.22
N LYS A 77 9.71 -12.81 8.09
CA LYS A 77 9.36 -13.50 6.83
C LYS A 77 10.59 -14.11 6.13
N LYS A 78 11.70 -13.38 6.09
CA LYS A 78 12.96 -13.81 5.46
C LYS A 78 13.54 -15.11 6.06
N SER A 79 13.21 -15.39 7.34
CA SER A 79 13.62 -16.62 8.03
C SER A 79 12.82 -17.87 7.61
N LYS A 80 11.69 -17.74 6.89
CA LYS A 80 10.80 -18.86 6.54
C LYS A 80 10.76 -19.21 5.05
N GLN A 81 11.26 -18.35 4.16
CA GLN A 81 11.24 -18.57 2.71
C GLN A 81 12.65 -18.37 2.12
N ASN A 82 13.33 -19.47 1.80
CA ASN A 82 14.70 -19.46 1.27
C ASN A 82 14.80 -19.16 -0.25
N VAL A 83 13.68 -18.98 -0.95
CA VAL A 83 13.68 -18.73 -2.40
C VAL A 83 12.79 -17.53 -2.73
N LYS A 84 13.38 -16.45 -3.26
CA LYS A 84 12.63 -15.30 -3.78
C LYS A 84 11.89 -15.71 -5.05
N THR A 85 10.56 -15.63 -5.05
CA THR A 85 9.76 -15.91 -6.25
C THR A 85 9.83 -14.76 -7.25
N TYR A 86 9.37 -14.99 -8.49
CA TYR A 86 9.20 -13.94 -9.49
C TYR A 86 8.28 -12.81 -8.98
N VAL A 87 7.25 -13.16 -8.21
CA VAL A 87 6.32 -12.20 -7.58
C VAL A 87 7.05 -11.33 -6.56
N ASP A 88 7.88 -11.93 -5.70
CA ASP A 88 8.64 -11.17 -4.70
C ASP A 88 9.61 -10.18 -5.34
N ARG A 89 10.25 -10.57 -6.46
CA ARG A 89 11.15 -9.70 -7.21
C ARG A 89 10.40 -8.53 -7.85
N ALA A 90 9.27 -8.81 -8.51
CA ALA A 90 8.43 -7.78 -9.12
C ALA A 90 7.86 -6.81 -8.08
N MET A 91 7.37 -7.32 -6.95
CA MET A 91 6.94 -6.51 -5.80
C MET A 91 8.08 -5.66 -5.24
N GLY A 92 9.29 -6.23 -5.12
CA GLY A 92 10.48 -5.52 -4.64
C GLY A 92 10.84 -4.33 -5.53
N PHE A 93 10.86 -4.52 -6.86
CA PHE A 93 11.11 -3.41 -7.79
C PHE A 93 9.98 -2.38 -7.79
N LEU A 94 8.72 -2.81 -7.73
CA LEU A 94 7.57 -1.92 -7.67
C LEU A 94 7.64 -1.02 -6.43
N TRP A 95 7.84 -1.61 -5.25
CA TRP A 95 7.87 -0.87 -3.99
C TRP A 95 9.18 -0.10 -3.79
N GLY A 96 10.29 -0.57 -4.35
CA GLY A 96 11.54 0.17 -4.42
C GLY A 96 11.41 1.44 -5.27
N GLY A 97 10.81 1.31 -6.47
CA GLY A 97 10.49 2.45 -7.34
C GLY A 97 9.50 3.41 -6.69
N PHE A 98 8.42 2.87 -6.09
CA PHE A 98 7.46 3.65 -5.31
C PHE A 98 8.14 4.47 -4.21
N GLY A 99 9.01 3.84 -3.42
CA GLY A 99 9.75 4.51 -2.35
C GLY A 99 10.68 5.60 -2.89
N ALA A 100 11.39 5.34 -3.99
CA ALA A 100 12.26 6.32 -4.63
C ALA A 100 11.48 7.54 -5.16
N THR A 101 10.34 7.30 -5.82
CA THR A 101 9.46 8.39 -6.29
C THR A 101 8.85 9.16 -5.12
N LEU A 102 8.44 8.47 -4.05
CA LEU A 102 7.93 9.13 -2.85
C LEU A 102 8.99 10.05 -2.22
N LEU A 103 10.24 9.58 -2.09
CA LEU A 103 11.35 10.40 -1.59
C LEU A 103 11.60 11.61 -2.49
N ALA A 104 11.57 11.44 -3.81
CA ALA A 104 11.73 12.54 -4.76
C ALA A 104 10.63 13.61 -4.58
N VAL A 105 9.37 13.20 -4.40
CA VAL A 105 8.24 14.12 -4.14
C VAL A 105 8.42 14.84 -2.79
N LEU A 106 8.84 14.12 -1.74
CA LEU A 106 9.08 14.72 -0.42
C LEU A 106 10.23 15.76 -0.46
N VAL A 107 11.32 15.47 -1.17
CA VAL A 107 12.43 16.42 -1.36
C VAL A 107 12.00 17.62 -2.21
N ALA A 108 11.12 17.42 -3.19
CA ALA A 108 10.57 18.50 -4.01
C ALA A 108 9.49 19.33 -3.29
N MET A 109 8.93 18.83 -2.19
CA MET A 109 7.82 19.43 -1.44
C MET A 109 8.03 20.92 -1.07
N PRO A 110 9.22 21.37 -0.63
CA PRO A 110 9.45 22.79 -0.35
C PRO A 110 9.33 23.71 -1.58
N LYS A 111 9.48 23.16 -2.79
CA LYS A 111 9.39 23.90 -4.06
C LYS A 111 7.99 23.82 -4.67
N ILE A 112 7.35 22.65 -4.66
CA ILE A 112 6.04 22.42 -5.29
C ILE A 112 4.86 22.69 -4.36
N GLY A 113 5.12 22.76 -3.05
CA GLY A 113 4.11 22.95 -2.03
C GLY A 113 3.31 21.67 -1.68
N PRO A 114 2.72 21.62 -0.48
CA PRO A 114 1.95 20.46 -0.01
C PRO A 114 0.70 20.19 -0.87
N THR A 115 0.09 21.23 -1.43
CA THR A 115 -1.11 21.14 -2.28
C THR A 115 -0.91 20.33 -3.56
N VAL A 116 0.32 20.27 -4.07
CA VAL A 116 0.68 19.49 -5.27
C VAL A 116 1.23 18.12 -4.87
N ALA A 117 1.99 18.04 -3.78
CA ALA A 117 2.61 16.81 -3.31
C ALA A 117 1.58 15.74 -2.92
N TYR A 118 0.48 16.10 -2.26
CA TYR A 118 -0.50 15.12 -1.78
C TYR A 118 -1.28 14.44 -2.93
N PRO A 119 -1.80 15.15 -3.94
CA PRO A 119 -2.36 14.52 -5.13
C PRO A 119 -1.36 13.61 -5.85
N MET A 120 -0.09 14.03 -5.97
CA MET A 120 0.97 13.19 -6.54
C MET A 120 1.16 11.88 -5.76
N MET A 121 1.12 11.94 -4.43
CA MET A 121 1.14 10.74 -3.59
C MET A 121 -0.07 9.84 -3.86
N ILE A 122 -1.29 10.39 -3.96
CA ILE A 122 -2.50 9.61 -4.28
C ILE A 122 -2.36 8.89 -5.63
N PHE A 123 -1.84 9.57 -6.66
CA PHE A 123 -1.59 8.94 -7.97
C PHE A 123 -0.56 7.81 -7.88
N LEU A 124 0.50 8.02 -7.11
CA LEU A 124 1.53 7.02 -6.88
C LEU A 124 0.97 5.80 -6.14
N TYR A 125 0.12 6.00 -5.11
CA TYR A 125 -0.63 4.93 -4.44
C TYR A 125 -1.53 4.18 -5.42
N GLY A 126 -2.22 4.89 -6.32
CA GLY A 126 -3.03 4.28 -7.38
C GLY A 126 -2.21 3.35 -8.27
N LEU A 127 -1.04 3.81 -8.73
CA LEU A 127 -0.12 3.01 -9.56
C LEU A 127 0.38 1.77 -8.81
N GLY A 128 0.90 1.96 -7.59
CA GLY A 128 1.42 0.86 -6.76
C GLY A 128 0.36 -0.20 -6.50
N THR A 129 -0.86 0.23 -6.16
CA THR A 129 -1.99 -0.67 -5.90
C THR A 129 -2.43 -1.41 -7.14
N PHE A 130 -2.55 -0.70 -8.27
CA PHE A 130 -2.99 -1.29 -9.53
C PHE A 130 -2.01 -2.35 -10.04
N VAL A 131 -0.71 -2.01 -10.09
CA VAL A 131 0.33 -2.94 -10.54
C VAL A 131 0.43 -4.14 -9.60
N SER A 132 0.29 -3.90 -8.29
CA SER A 132 0.22 -5.00 -7.32
C SER A 132 -0.99 -5.89 -7.54
N GLY A 133 -2.13 -5.31 -7.91
CA GLY A 133 -3.33 -6.06 -8.28
C GLY A 133 -3.16 -6.88 -9.54
N GLY A 134 -2.37 -6.40 -10.50
CA GLY A 134 -1.98 -7.13 -11.70
C GLY A 134 -1.10 -8.33 -11.35
N ILE A 135 -0.02 -8.10 -10.61
CA ILE A 135 0.96 -9.14 -10.23
C ILE A 135 0.31 -10.23 -9.34
N LEU A 136 -0.56 -9.83 -8.41
CA LEU A 136 -1.27 -10.76 -7.52
C LEU A 136 -2.57 -11.32 -8.16
N ASN A 137 -2.89 -10.93 -9.39
CA ASN A 137 -4.15 -11.26 -10.07
C ASN A 137 -5.41 -10.99 -9.22
N PHE A 138 -5.38 -9.95 -8.39
CA PHE A 138 -6.46 -9.61 -7.45
C PHE A 138 -7.27 -8.42 -7.96
N LYS A 139 -8.48 -8.68 -8.46
CA LYS A 139 -9.38 -7.67 -9.04
C LYS A 139 -9.69 -6.50 -8.10
N PRO A 140 -9.96 -6.69 -6.79
CA PRO A 140 -10.23 -5.58 -5.88
C PRO A 140 -9.07 -4.58 -5.77
N LEU A 141 -7.81 -5.04 -5.78
CA LEU A 141 -6.64 -4.15 -5.76
C LEU A 141 -6.56 -3.31 -7.05
N LYS A 142 -6.84 -3.93 -8.21
CA LYS A 142 -6.87 -3.22 -9.51
C LYS A 142 -7.93 -2.12 -9.52
N LEU A 143 -9.15 -2.44 -9.09
CA LEU A 143 -10.24 -1.46 -9.00
C LEU A 143 -9.92 -0.36 -7.98
N GLY A 144 -9.31 -0.71 -6.84
CA GLY A 144 -8.86 0.26 -5.85
C GLY A 144 -7.82 1.24 -6.38
N GLY A 145 -6.85 0.75 -7.17
CA GLY A 145 -5.86 1.61 -7.83
C GLY A 145 -6.47 2.57 -8.86
N ILE A 146 -7.42 2.08 -9.66
CA ILE A 146 -8.17 2.93 -10.61
C ILE A 146 -8.96 4.01 -9.87
N ALA A 147 -9.65 3.65 -8.78
CA ALA A 147 -10.37 4.61 -7.95
C ALA A 147 -9.45 5.70 -7.37
N CYS A 148 -8.23 5.34 -6.95
CA CYS A 148 -7.24 6.33 -6.51
C CYS A 148 -6.90 7.36 -7.58
N TRP A 149 -6.84 6.99 -8.86
CA TRP A 149 -6.60 7.98 -9.91
C TRP A 149 -7.76 8.96 -10.10
N PHE A 150 -9.00 8.49 -9.97
CA PHE A 150 -10.16 9.38 -9.96
C PHE A 150 -10.13 10.32 -8.75
N ILE A 151 -9.88 9.78 -7.55
CA ILE A 151 -9.78 10.56 -6.31
C ILE A 151 -8.63 11.56 -6.37
N GLY A 152 -7.46 11.15 -6.87
CA GLY A 152 -6.30 12.01 -7.06
C GLY A 152 -6.56 13.14 -8.04
N SER A 153 -7.29 12.86 -9.14
CA SER A 153 -7.69 13.88 -10.12
C SER A 153 -8.60 14.93 -9.50
N VAL A 154 -9.54 14.52 -8.63
CA VAL A 154 -10.37 15.46 -7.87
C VAL A 154 -9.51 16.25 -6.90
N ALA A 155 -8.60 15.60 -6.18
CA ALA A 155 -7.76 16.22 -5.14
C ALA A 155 -6.90 17.39 -5.64
N VAL A 156 -6.50 17.40 -6.92
CA VAL A 156 -5.75 18.52 -7.53
C VAL A 156 -6.52 19.83 -7.46
N TYR A 157 -7.85 19.79 -7.50
CA TYR A 157 -8.71 20.98 -7.54
C TYR A 157 -9.27 21.39 -6.17
N VAL A 158 -8.90 20.69 -5.09
CA VAL A 158 -9.43 20.98 -3.75
C VAL A 158 -8.34 21.51 -2.84
N GLU A 159 -8.74 22.31 -1.85
CA GLU A 159 -7.87 22.81 -0.79
C GLU A 159 -7.17 21.71 -0.01
N PHE A 160 -5.98 22.03 0.52
CA PHE A 160 -5.10 21.11 1.23
C PHE A 160 -5.79 20.30 2.35
N SER A 161 -6.69 20.94 3.11
CA SER A 161 -7.44 20.28 4.18
C SER A 161 -8.28 19.12 3.65
N ASN A 162 -8.97 19.32 2.52
CA ASN A 162 -9.79 18.29 1.89
C ASN A 162 -8.94 17.25 1.14
N GLN A 163 -7.74 17.60 0.69
CA GLN A 163 -6.81 16.63 0.10
C GLN A 163 -6.40 15.53 1.10
N LEU A 164 -6.29 15.87 2.40
CA LEU A 164 -6.02 14.88 3.45
C LEU A 164 -7.18 13.87 3.58
N LEU A 165 -8.42 14.34 3.48
CA LEU A 165 -9.60 13.46 3.50
C LEU A 165 -9.67 12.59 2.25
N LEU A 166 -9.36 13.15 1.08
CA LEU A 166 -9.31 12.40 -0.18
C LEU A 166 -8.19 11.36 -0.17
N LEU A 167 -7.05 11.65 0.46
CA LEU A 167 -5.98 10.68 0.67
C LEU A 167 -6.44 9.54 1.60
N ALA A 168 -7.13 9.86 2.70
CA ALA A 168 -7.69 8.84 3.59
C ALA A 168 -8.70 7.96 2.84
N LEU A 169 -9.60 8.56 2.05
CA LEU A 169 -10.56 7.84 1.21
C LEU A 169 -9.86 6.95 0.17
N ALA A 170 -8.84 7.48 -0.50
CA ALA A 170 -8.04 6.72 -1.47
C ALA A 170 -7.45 5.47 -0.83
N ILE A 171 -6.86 5.60 0.36
CA ILE A 171 -6.27 4.49 1.12
C ILE A 171 -7.32 3.47 1.57
N VAL A 172 -8.51 3.92 1.99
CA VAL A 172 -9.59 2.99 2.34
C VAL A 172 -9.96 2.13 1.13
N VAL A 173 -10.11 2.75 -0.03
CA VAL A 173 -10.53 2.09 -1.28
C VAL A 173 -9.43 1.22 -1.87
N SER A 174 -8.17 1.62 -1.77
CA SER A 174 -7.03 0.92 -2.40
C SER A 174 -6.33 -0.10 -1.49
N TYR A 175 -6.25 0.14 -0.18
CA TYR A 175 -5.48 -0.69 0.76
C TYR A 175 -6.38 -1.43 1.73
N LEU A 176 -7.32 -0.76 2.42
CA LEU A 176 -8.12 -1.42 3.46
C LEU A 176 -9.14 -2.39 2.87
N ILE A 177 -9.99 -1.94 1.94
CA ILE A 177 -11.05 -2.80 1.36
C ILE A 177 -10.41 -4.02 0.67
N PRO A 178 -9.45 -3.87 -0.25
CA PRO A 178 -8.81 -5.02 -0.87
C PRO A 178 -8.00 -5.85 0.14
N GLY A 179 -7.34 -5.22 1.11
CA GLY A 179 -6.56 -5.90 2.15
C GLY A 179 -7.42 -6.81 3.03
N HIS A 180 -8.59 -6.34 3.46
CA HIS A 180 -9.55 -7.14 4.22
C HIS A 180 -10.17 -8.24 3.36
N LEU A 181 -10.49 -7.97 2.09
CA LEU A 181 -10.98 -9.00 1.15
C LEU A 181 -9.93 -10.08 0.88
N LEU A 182 -8.67 -9.68 0.73
CA LEU A 182 -7.52 -10.59 0.64
C LEU A 182 -7.39 -11.46 1.90
N ALA A 183 -7.59 -10.85 3.07
CA ALA A 183 -7.56 -11.56 4.35
C ALA A 183 -8.79 -12.45 4.58
N ALA A 184 -9.95 -12.16 3.97
CA ALA A 184 -11.20 -12.91 4.10
C ALA A 184 -11.32 -14.08 3.10
N LYS A 185 -10.72 -13.96 1.90
CA LYS A 185 -10.59 -15.07 0.92
C LYS A 185 -9.76 -16.27 1.43
N LYS A 186 -9.27 -16.14 2.66
CA LYS A 186 -8.63 -17.12 3.53
C LYS A 186 -9.58 -18.22 4.03
N GLU A 187 -10.88 -17.94 4.15
CA GLU A 187 -11.82 -18.81 4.89
C GLU A 187 -12.75 -19.68 4.02
N ASN A 188 -12.64 -19.59 2.69
CA ASN A 188 -13.30 -20.48 1.73
C ASN A 188 -12.25 -21.21 0.87
#